data_AF-A0A7Y3I1A3-F1
#
_entry.id   AF-A0A7Y3I1A3-F1
#
_cell.length_a   1.000
_cell.length_b   1.000
_cell.length_c   1.000
_cell.angle_alpha   90.00
_cell.angle_beta   90.00
_cell.angle_gamma   90.00
#
_symmetry.space_group_name_H-M   'P 1'
#
loop_
_entity.id
_entity.type
_entity.pdbx_description
1 polymer ?
#
loop_
_entity_poly.entity_id
_entity_poly.type
_entity_poly.pdbx_seq_one_letter_code
_entity_poly.pdbx_strand_id
1 'polypeptide(L)'
;MTNPASRITSVRPLPSDPGTVSVRVDGRVVGRVAVEMVDRLALAPGASWSTERAAAFARAAATDATRRAALGCLRRRSRSTASLRA
;
A
#
# COMPACT_ATOMS: atom_id res chain seq x y z
N MET A 1 27.75 -9.08 -1.03
CA MET A 1 27.84 -8.01 -0.01
C MET A 1 26.46 -7.81 0.58
N THR A 2 26.19 -8.40 1.74
CA THR A 2 24.90 -8.31 2.43
C THR A 2 24.80 -6.92 3.05
N ASN A 3 24.05 -6.02 2.41
CA ASN A 3 23.76 -4.67 2.91
C ASN A 3 23.27 -4.80 4.38
N PRO A 4 23.73 -3.97 5.35
CA PRO A 4 23.22 -3.99 6.72
C PRO A 4 21.70 -4.05 6.67
N ALA A 5 21.14 -5.07 7.33
CA ALA A 5 19.74 -5.46 7.20
C ALA A 5 18.82 -4.25 7.33
N SER A 6 18.33 -3.74 6.19
CA SER A 6 17.37 -2.64 6.14
C SER A 6 16.20 -2.97 7.05
N ARG A 7 15.65 -1.97 7.75
CA ARG A 7 14.56 -2.19 8.70
C ARG A 7 13.39 -1.29 8.41
N ILE A 8 12.20 -1.82 8.66
CA ILE A 8 10.99 -1.01 8.67
C ILE A 8 11.12 -0.01 9.81
N THR A 9 11.16 1.28 9.50
CA THR A 9 11.26 2.34 10.51
C THR A 9 9.90 2.84 10.94
N SER A 10 8.88 2.75 10.08
CA SER A 10 7.52 3.13 10.45
C SER A 10 6.48 2.51 9.54
N VAL A 11 5.33 2.18 10.10
CA VAL A 11 4.08 1.88 9.39
C VAL A 11 3.03 2.82 9.94
N ARG A 12 2.48 3.70 9.09
CA ARG A 12 1.50 4.71 9.54
C ARG A 12 0.31 4.77 8.59
N PRO A 13 -0.93 4.81 9.10
CA PRO A 13 -2.10 5.12 8.27
C PRO A 13 -1.95 6.46 7.56
N LEU A 14 -2.50 6.57 6.37
CA LEU A 14 -2.58 7.84 5.66
C LEU A 14 -3.74 8.68 6.21
N PRO A 15 -3.53 9.97 6.53
CA PRO A 15 -4.60 10.84 7.04
C PRO A 15 -5.79 10.97 6.08
N SER A 16 -5.51 10.95 4.77
CA SER A 16 -6.51 11.08 3.72
C SER A 16 -7.25 9.77 3.41
N ASP A 17 -6.70 8.62 3.84
CA ASP A 17 -7.25 7.30 3.58
C ASP A 17 -6.79 6.33 4.68
N PRO A 18 -7.60 6.18 5.76
CA PRO A 18 -7.27 5.30 6.88
C PRO A 18 -7.13 3.83 6.50
N GLY A 19 -7.70 3.42 5.35
CA GLY A 19 -7.59 2.05 4.84
C GLY A 19 -6.24 1.75 4.19
N THR A 20 -5.40 2.77 3.99
CA THR A 20 -4.07 2.64 3.40
C THR A 20 -3.00 3.06 4.40
N VAL A 21 -1.92 2.28 4.48
CA VAL A 21 -0.75 2.60 5.30
C VAL A 21 0.44 2.98 4.41
N SER A 22 1.25 3.92 4.89
CA SER A 22 2.57 4.22 4.35
C SER A 22 3.63 3.46 5.14
N VAL A 23 4.53 2.81 4.41
CA VAL A 23 5.64 2.05 4.98
C VAL A 23 6.95 2.77 4.69
N ARG A 24 7.75 2.98 5.73
CA ARG A 24 9.11 3.49 5.64
C ARG A 24 10.12 2.45 6.02
N VAL A 25 11.21 2.39 5.27
CA VAL A 25 12.38 1.54 5.51
C VAL A 25 13.59 2.44 5.59
N ASP A 26 14.37 2.34 6.65
CA ASP A 26 15.52 3.18 6.92
C ASP A 26 15.21 4.69 6.74
N GLY A 27 14.02 5.12 7.20
CA GLY A 27 13.54 6.50 7.12
C GLY A 27 12.92 6.92 5.77
N ARG A 28 13.13 6.13 4.71
CA ARG A 28 12.63 6.41 3.36
C ARG A 28 11.26 5.78 3.13
N VAL A 29 10.34 6.53 2.50
CA VAL A 29 9.04 5.98 2.11
C VAL A 29 9.25 5.00 0.95
N VAL A 30 8.94 3.72 1.18
CA VAL A 30 9.06 2.67 0.14
C VAL A 30 7.77 2.53 -0.64
N GLY A 31 6.62 2.79 0.00
CA GLY A 31 5.35 2.76 -0.69
C GLY A 31 4.15 2.80 0.24
N ARG A 32 3.02 2.38 -0.32
CA ARG A 32 1.72 2.35 0.34
C ARG A 32 1.01 1.03 0.03
N VAL A 33 0.37 0.46 1.03
CA VAL A 33 -0.42 -0.78 0.91
C VAL A 33 -1.70 -0.66 1.74
N ALA A 34 -2.69 -1.50 1.46
CA ALA A 34 -3.88 -1.60 2.29
C ALA A 34 -3.52 -2.03 3.72
N VAL A 35 -4.28 -1.57 4.72
CA VAL A 35 -4.03 -1.85 6.14
C VAL A 35 -4.03 -3.35 6.46
N GLU A 36 -4.90 -4.12 5.80
CA GLU A 36 -4.97 -5.58 5.84
C GLU A 36 -3.66 -6.29 5.42
N MET A 37 -2.80 -5.64 4.63
CA MET A 37 -1.51 -6.19 4.23
C MET A 37 -0.43 -6.03 5.29
N VAL A 38 -0.66 -5.19 6.32
CA VAL A 38 0.29 -5.00 7.43
C VAL A 38 0.51 -6.31 8.16
N ASP A 39 -0.58 -6.96 8.57
CA ASP A 39 -0.50 -8.21 9.32
C ASP A 39 -0.06 -9.37 8.42
N ARG A 40 -0.60 -9.45 7.20
CA ARG A 40 -0.25 -10.52 6.25
C ARG A 40 1.22 -10.55 5.85
N LEU A 41 1.86 -9.38 5.77
CA LEU A 41 3.27 -9.26 5.38
C LEU A 41 4.20 -9.07 6.58
N ALA A 42 3.66 -9.14 7.81
CA ALA A 42 4.37 -8.89 9.06
C ALA A 42 5.15 -7.56 9.04
N LEU A 43 4.48 -6.49 8.60
CA LEU A 43 5.06 -5.14 8.49
C LEU A 43 4.98 -4.45 9.86
N ALA A 44 6.01 -4.63 10.67
CA ALA A 44 6.14 -3.95 11.96
C ALA A 44 7.41 -3.09 11.99
N PRO A 45 7.39 -1.91 12.65
CA PRO A 45 8.61 -1.18 12.94
C PRO A 45 9.66 -2.07 13.64
N GLY A 46 10.92 -1.99 13.21
CA GLY A 46 12.03 -2.82 13.68
C GLY A 46 12.18 -4.16 12.94
N ALA A 47 11.15 -4.62 12.21
CA ALA A 47 11.23 -5.84 11.41
C ALA A 47 12.26 -5.69 10.27
N SER A 48 12.90 -6.81 9.92
CA SER A 48 13.86 -6.86 8.81
C SER A 48 13.19 -6.56 7.48
N TRP A 49 13.90 -5.96 6.56
CA TRP A 49 13.45 -5.70 5.20
C TRP A 49 14.26 -6.57 4.23
N SER A 50 13.83 -7.82 4.07
CA SER A 50 14.46 -8.77 3.15
C SER A 50 14.01 -8.53 1.70
N THR A 51 14.78 -9.03 0.73
CA THR A 51 14.41 -9.00 -0.70
C THR A 51 13.07 -9.69 -0.96
N GLU A 52 12.80 -10.79 -0.26
CA GLU A 52 11.52 -11.50 -0.34
C GLU A 52 10.35 -10.63 0.16
N ARG A 53 10.53 -9.97 1.31
CA ARG A 53 9.53 -9.05 1.87
C ARG A 53 9.31 -7.85 0.96
N ALA A 54 10.38 -7.32 0.36
CA ALA A 54 10.31 -6.25 -0.62
C ALA A 54 9.50 -6.68 -1.87
N ALA A 55 9.72 -7.89 -2.38
CA ALA A 55 8.97 -8.42 -3.52
C ALA A 55 7.49 -8.66 -3.18
N ALA A 56 7.19 -9.22 -2.01
CA ALA A 56 5.83 -9.42 -1.54
C ALA A 56 5.09 -8.08 -1.35
N PHE A 57 5.77 -7.09 -0.78
CA PHE A 57 5.26 -5.73 -0.64
C PHE A 57 4.99 -5.08 -2.00
N ALA A 58 5.91 -5.18 -2.96
CA ALA A 58 5.74 -4.62 -4.30
C ALA A 58 4.51 -5.20 -5.02
N ARG A 59 4.28 -6.52 -4.89
CA ARG A 59 3.06 -7.17 -5.42
C ARG A 59 1.81 -6.63 -4.77
N ALA A 60 1.76 -6.55 -3.43
CA ALA A 60 0.61 -6.03 -2.70
C ALA A 60 0.30 -4.57 -3.08
N ALA A 61 1.33 -3.73 -3.21
CA ALA A 61 1.20 -2.35 -3.65
C ALA A 61 0.63 -2.23 -5.07
N ALA A 62 1.09 -3.08 -6.00
CA ALA A 62 0.58 -3.12 -7.38
C ALA A 62 -0.89 -3.58 -7.45
N THR A 63 -1.26 -4.60 -6.66
CA THR A 63 -2.65 -5.08 -6.55
C THR A 63 -3.56 -3.97 -6.02
N ASP A 64 -3.16 -3.28 -4.96
CA ASP A 64 -3.99 -2.23 -4.38
C ASP A 64 -4.09 -0.98 -5.28
N ALA A 65 -3.03 -0.64 -6.02
CA ALA A 65 -3.08 0.39 -7.05
C ALA A 65 -4.09 0.06 -8.15
N THR A 66 -4.06 -1.19 -8.65
CA THR A 66 -5.01 -1.69 -9.65
C THR A 66 -6.45 -1.66 -9.12
N ARG A 67 -6.67 -2.12 -7.89
CA ARG A 67 -7.98 -2.09 -7.23
C ARG A 67 -8.52 -0.66 -7.14
N ARG A 68 -7.71 0.29 -6.71
CA ARG A 68 -8.10 1.71 -6.61
C ARG A 68 -8.43 2.31 -7.99
N ALA A 69 -7.66 1.97 -9.02
CA ALA A 69 -7.95 2.40 -10.38
C ALA A 69 -9.31 1.86 -10.87
N ALA A 70 -9.57 0.57 -10.66
CA ALA A 70 -10.85 -0.06 -11.01
C ALA A 70 -12.04 0.58 -10.28
N LEU A 71 -11.92 0.80 -8.96
CA LEU A 71 -12.94 1.50 -8.17
C LEU A 71 -13.17 2.94 -8.66
N GLY A 72 -12.10 3.64 -9.04
CA GLY A 72 -12.19 4.97 -9.65
C GLY A 72 -12.96 4.96 -10.97
N CYS A 73 -12.72 3.97 -11.83
CA CYS A 73 -13.47 3.78 -13.07
C CYS A 73 -14.95 3.46 -12.82
N LEU A 74 -15.27 2.57 -11.87
CA LEU A 74 -16.65 2.25 -11.50
C LEU A 74 -17.40 3.47 -10.96
N ARG A 75 -16.77 4.28 -10.09
CA ARG A 75 -17.35 5.52 -9.56
C ARG A 75 -17.62 6.57 -10.64
N ARG A 76 -16.76 6.68 -11.64
CA ARG A 76 -16.98 7.58 -12.79
C ARG A 76 -18.14 7.10 -13.65
N ARG A 77 -18.23 5.79 -13.90
CA ARG A 77 -19.31 5.21 -14.68
C ARG A 77 -20.67 5.39 -13.99
N SER A 78 -20.76 5.14 -12.68
CA SER A 78 -22.03 5.33 -11.95
C SER A 78 -22.52 6.78 -11.97
N ARG A 79 -21.61 7.76 -11.90
CA ARG A 79 -21.94 9.18 -12.08
C ARG A 79 -22.48 9.47 -13.48
N SER A 80 -21.84 8.92 -14.52
CA SER A 80 -22.29 9.08 -15.91
C SER A 80 -23.69 8.51 -16.14
N THR A 81 -24.02 7.35 -15.56
CA THR A 81 -25.36 6.76 -15.67
C THR A 81 -26.42 7.54 -14.89
N ALA A 82 -26.06 8.12 -13.74
CA ALA A 82 -26.97 8.96 -12.96
C ALA A 82 -27.27 10.29 -13.68
N SER A 83 -26.26 10.92 -14.29
CA SER A 83 -26.46 12.16 -15.08
C SER A 83 -27.24 11.96 -16.38
N LEU A 84 -27.35 10.73 -16.90
CA LEU A 84 -28.15 10.42 -18.09
C LEU A 84 -29.63 10.13 -17.76
N ARG A 85 -29.99 10.01 -16.48
CA ARG A 85 -31.37 9.75 -16.02
C ARG A 85 -32.02 10.95 -15.31
N ALA A 86 -31.28 12.02 -15.11
CA ALA A 86 -31.78 13.31 -14.63
C ALA A 86 -32.09 14.20 -15.84
#